data_AF-A0A5E4MA62-F1
#
_entry.id   AF-A0A5E4MA62-F1
#
_cell.length_a   1.000
_cell.length_b   1.000
_cell.length_c   1.000
_cell.angle_alpha   90.00
_cell.angle_beta   90.00
_cell.angle_gamma   90.00
#
_symmetry.space_group_name_H-M   'P 1'
#
loop_
_entity.id
_entity.type
_entity.pdbx_description
1 polymer ?
#
loop_
_entity_poly.entity_id
_entity_poly.type
_entity_poly.pdbx_seq_one_letter_code
_entity_poly.pdbx_strand_id
1 'polypeptide(L)'
;MVETKEEKMARENRLLERAKVVAIINRDSTVNRVRALANTASCVEGHSDLIPIFLVAAGDLESLWKDFMSHNQTVLVALCDLNLVSEFFTQLETEIRALYSSVKSVFENYSRNINLKKS
;
A
#
# COMPACT_ATOMS: atom_id res chain seq x y z
N MET A 1 23.91 -23.86 -29.88
CA MET A 1 22.88 -24.62 -29.14
C MET A 1 21.61 -23.79 -29.20
N VAL A 2 20.52 -24.33 -29.73
CA VAL A 2 19.22 -23.62 -29.84
C VAL A 2 18.39 -24.02 -28.63
N GLU A 3 17.86 -23.04 -27.89
CA GLU A 3 16.96 -23.27 -26.74
C GLU A 3 15.74 -24.08 -27.19
N THR A 4 15.40 -25.13 -26.45
CA THR A 4 14.22 -25.94 -26.73
C THR A 4 12.94 -25.18 -26.35
N LYS A 5 11.80 -25.57 -26.94
CA LYS A 5 10.50 -24.99 -26.59
C LYS A 5 10.18 -25.12 -25.09
N GLU A 6 10.56 -26.24 -24.49
CA GLU A 6 10.37 -26.51 -23.06
C GLU A 6 11.23 -25.60 -22.18
N GLU A 7 12.50 -25.40 -22.53
CA GLU A 7 13.39 -24.47 -21.82
C GLU A 7 12.88 -23.03 -21.87
N LYS A 8 12.39 -22.61 -23.04
CA LYS A 8 11.79 -21.28 -23.23
C LYS A 8 10.53 -21.10 -22.36
N MET A 9 9.60 -22.06 -22.38
CA MET A 9 8.39 -22.00 -21.55
C MET A 9 8.72 -22.00 -20.06
N ALA A 10 9.68 -22.82 -19.63
CA ALA A 10 10.13 -22.85 -18.24
C ALA A 10 10.77 -21.52 -17.82
N ARG A 11 11.51 -20.87 -18.72
CA ARG A 11 12.07 -19.53 -18.49
C ARG A 11 10.98 -18.48 -18.36
N GLU A 12 10.01 -18.46 -19.27
CA GLU A 12 8.86 -17.54 -19.23
C GLU A 12 8.07 -17.72 -17.92
N ASN A 13 7.77 -18.95 -17.52
CA ASN A 13 7.08 -19.23 -16.27
C ASN A 13 7.86 -18.73 -15.04
N ARG A 14 9.19 -18.89 -15.02
CA ARG A 14 10.04 -18.34 -13.94
C ARG A 14 10.00 -16.81 -13.89
N LEU A 15 9.85 -16.14 -15.02
CA LEU A 15 9.75 -14.68 -15.06
C LEU A 15 8.40 -14.21 -14.52
N LEU A 16 7.31 -14.89 -14.88
CA LEU A 16 5.97 -14.59 -14.36
C LEU A 16 5.88 -14.81 -12.85
N GLU A 17 6.43 -15.91 -12.33
CA GLU A 17 6.47 -16.18 -10.89
C GLU A 17 7.27 -15.11 -10.14
N ARG A 18 8.42 -14.67 -10.69
CA ARG A 18 9.19 -13.56 -10.11
C ARG A 18 8.39 -12.25 -10.12
N ALA A 19 7.69 -11.95 -11.21
CA ALA A 19 6.85 -10.76 -11.31
C ALA A 19 5.73 -10.77 -10.26
N LYS A 20 5.05 -11.92 -10.05
CA LYS A 20 4.06 -12.12 -8.98
C LYS A 20 4.65 -11.82 -7.60
N VAL A 21 5.81 -12.41 -7.28
CA VAL A 21 6.47 -12.22 -5.98
C VAL A 21 6.82 -10.75 -5.75
N VAL A 22 7.41 -10.08 -6.73
CA VAL A 22 7.75 -8.65 -6.62
C VAL A 22 6.50 -7.79 -6.46
N ALA A 23 5.44 -8.07 -7.21
CA ALA A 23 4.17 -7.34 -7.11
C ALA A 23 3.56 -7.47 -5.70
N ILE A 24 3.55 -8.67 -5.12
CA ILE A 24 3.03 -8.93 -3.77
C ILE A 24 3.86 -8.17 -2.73
N ILE A 25 5.19 -8.26 -2.79
CA ILE A 25 6.09 -7.55 -1.86
C ILE A 25 5.83 -6.03 -1.89
N ASN A 26 5.71 -5.46 -3.09
CA ASN A 26 5.45 -4.03 -3.25
C ASN A 26 4.11 -3.61 -2.66
N ARG A 27 3.04 -4.38 -2.95
CA ARG A 27 1.70 -4.12 -2.39
C ARG A 27 1.72 -4.22 -0.86
N ASP A 28 2.28 -5.29 -0.33
CA ASP A 28 2.27 -5.57 1.10
C ASP A 28 3.14 -4.57 1.88
N SER A 29 4.24 -4.12 1.29
CA SER A 29 5.05 -3.01 1.85
C SER A 29 4.24 -1.71 1.96
N THR A 30 3.51 -1.32 0.90
CA THR A 30 2.64 -0.14 0.95
C THR A 30 1.52 -0.31 1.98
N VAL A 31 0.87 -1.48 2.03
CA VAL A 31 -0.15 -1.81 3.04
C VAL A 31 0.39 -1.63 4.46
N ASN A 32 1.59 -2.15 4.74
CA ASN A 32 2.20 -2.02 6.06
C ASN A 32 2.49 -0.56 6.43
N ARG A 33 2.90 0.28 5.47
CA ARG A 33 3.10 1.72 5.71
C ARG A 33 1.78 2.43 6.05
N VAL A 34 0.70 2.12 5.34
CA VAL A 34 -0.63 2.68 5.64
C VAL A 34 -1.11 2.24 7.02
N ARG A 35 -0.96 0.95 7.37
CA ARG A 35 -1.30 0.42 8.70
C ARG A 35 -0.48 1.08 9.82
N ALA A 36 0.83 1.26 9.63
CA ALA A 36 1.68 1.94 10.61
C ALA A 36 1.27 3.41 10.82
N LEU A 37 0.91 4.10 9.74
CA LEU A 37 0.43 5.47 9.81
C LEU A 37 -0.93 5.56 10.53
N ALA A 38 -1.84 4.63 10.27
CA ALA A 38 -3.13 4.54 10.99
C ALA A 38 -2.93 4.25 12.48
N ASN A 39 -2.00 3.37 12.84
CA ASN A 39 -1.63 3.12 14.24
C ASN A 39 -1.04 4.38 14.90
N THR A 40 -0.23 5.14 14.17
CA THR A 40 0.28 6.41 14.69
C THR A 40 -0.87 7.40 14.91
N ALA A 41 -1.80 7.48 13.96
CA ALA A 41 -2.98 8.35 14.04
C ALA A 41 -3.90 8.02 15.22
N SER A 42 -3.99 6.76 15.65
CA SER A 42 -4.80 6.39 16.83
C SER A 42 -4.13 6.74 18.16
N CYS A 43 -2.81 6.97 18.16
CA CYS A 43 -2.06 7.29 19.38
C CYS A 43 -1.88 8.79 19.64
N VAL A 44 -2.02 9.66 18.63
CA VAL A 44 -1.70 11.11 18.77
C VAL A 44 -2.59 11.87 19.76
N GLU A 45 -3.79 11.40 20.07
CA GLU A 45 -4.65 12.02 21.09
C GLU A 45 -4.08 11.84 22.51
N GLY A 46 -3.43 10.71 22.79
CA GLY A 46 -2.80 10.40 24.08
C GLY A 46 -1.33 10.81 24.18
N HIS A 47 -0.68 11.07 23.04
CA HIS A 47 0.76 11.31 22.92
C HIS A 47 1.03 12.50 22.01
N SER A 48 1.01 13.70 22.59
CA SER A 48 1.16 14.95 21.84
C SER A 48 2.54 15.12 21.21
N ASP A 49 3.54 14.41 21.71
CA ASP A 49 4.89 14.29 21.14
C ASP A 49 4.91 13.57 19.78
N LEU A 50 3.91 12.73 19.50
CA LEU A 50 3.78 12.05 18.21
C LEU A 50 3.15 12.94 17.12
N ILE A 51 2.51 14.05 17.48
CA ILE A 51 1.79 14.91 16.52
C ILE A 51 2.71 15.40 15.38
N PRO A 52 3.91 15.94 15.62
CA PRO A 52 4.79 16.40 14.54
C PRO A 52 5.20 15.26 13.60
N ILE A 53 5.55 14.09 14.16
CA ILE A 53 5.97 12.90 13.40
C ILE A 53 4.81 12.41 12.53
N PHE A 54 3.60 12.37 13.10
CA PHE A 54 2.38 12.01 12.42
C PHE A 54 2.08 12.95 11.24
N LEU A 55 2.12 14.26 11.46
CA LEU A 55 1.79 15.25 10.42
C LEU A 55 2.75 15.16 9.22
N VAL A 56 4.04 14.93 9.48
CA VAL A 56 5.02 14.72 8.41
C VAL A 56 4.70 13.45 7.63
N ALA A 57 4.52 12.32 8.31
CA ALA A 57 4.24 11.04 7.66
C ALA A 57 2.89 11.02 6.92
N ALA A 58 1.88 11.71 7.45
CA ALA A 58 0.56 11.84 6.84
C ALA A 58 0.55 12.74 5.60
N GLY A 59 1.56 13.59 5.42
CA GLY A 59 1.74 14.36 4.18
C GLY A 59 1.87 13.46 2.94
N ASP A 60 2.40 12.24 3.11
CA ASP A 60 2.58 11.28 2.02
C ASP A 60 1.36 10.36 1.80
N LEU A 61 0.28 10.52 2.57
CA LEU A 61 -0.87 9.60 2.58
C LEU A 61 -1.51 9.43 1.20
N GLU A 62 -1.64 10.50 0.43
CA GLU A 62 -2.21 10.45 -0.92
C GLU A 62 -1.31 9.69 -1.90
N SER A 63 0.02 9.82 -1.75
CA SER A 63 0.98 9.03 -2.53
C SER A 63 0.86 7.54 -2.19
N LEU A 64 0.79 7.21 -0.90
CA LEU A 64 0.63 5.83 -0.43
C LEU A 64 -0.66 5.19 -0.98
N TRP A 65 -1.75 5.96 -1.05
CA TRP A 65 -3.00 5.48 -1.64
C TRP A 65 -2.84 5.16 -3.13
N LYS A 66 -2.21 6.05 -3.91
CA LYS A 66 -1.95 5.84 -5.34
C LYS A 66 -1.04 4.64 -5.57
N ASP A 67 0.04 4.52 -4.80
CA ASP A 67 0.97 3.39 -4.86
C ASP A 67 0.24 2.08 -4.54
N PHE A 68 -0.62 2.07 -3.51
CA PHE A 68 -1.41 0.90 -3.17
C PHE A 68 -2.31 0.46 -4.33
N MET A 69 -3.07 1.37 -4.94
CA MET A 69 -3.94 1.05 -6.07
C MET A 69 -3.15 0.49 -7.26
N SER A 70 -2.01 1.10 -7.58
CA SER A 70 -1.11 0.64 -8.64
C SER A 70 -0.54 -0.75 -8.36
N HIS A 71 -0.01 -0.97 -7.15
CA HIS A 71 0.54 -2.27 -6.76
C HIS A 71 -0.54 -3.35 -6.68
N ASN A 72 -1.74 -3.04 -6.18
CA ASN A 72 -2.85 -3.99 -6.09
C ASN A 72 -3.31 -4.44 -7.50
N GLN A 73 -3.38 -3.51 -8.45
CA GLN A 73 -3.64 -3.84 -9.85
C GLN A 73 -2.52 -4.69 -10.46
N THR A 74 -1.26 -4.39 -10.14
CA THR A 74 -0.10 -5.16 -10.62
C THR A 74 -0.13 -6.61 -10.12
N VAL A 75 -0.54 -6.82 -8.86
CA VAL A 75 -0.76 -8.17 -8.31
C VAL A 75 -1.85 -8.90 -9.08
N LEU A 76 -2.99 -8.25 -9.34
CA LEU A 76 -4.08 -8.87 -10.11
C LEU A 76 -3.60 -9.31 -11.50
N VAL A 77 -2.86 -8.46 -12.21
CA VAL A 77 -2.30 -8.80 -13.53
C VAL A 77 -1.35 -10.01 -13.43
N ALA A 78 -0.43 -10.01 -12.46
CA ALA A 78 0.51 -11.11 -12.30
C ALA A 78 -0.18 -12.44 -11.94
N LEU A 79 -1.28 -12.39 -11.18
CA LEU A 79 -2.12 -13.56 -10.90
C LEU A 79 -2.88 -14.02 -12.14
N CYS A 80 -3.39 -13.11 -12.97
CA CYS A 80 -4.02 -13.45 -14.25
C CYS A 80 -3.04 -14.18 -15.18
N ASP A 81 -1.80 -13.68 -15.31
CA ASP A 81 -0.77 -14.27 -16.18
C ASP A 81 -0.40 -15.71 -15.78
N LEU A 82 -0.60 -16.05 -14.50
CA LEU A 82 -0.35 -17.39 -13.94
C LEU A 82 -1.62 -18.24 -13.77
N ASN A 83 -2.80 -17.74 -14.16
CA ASN A 83 -4.11 -18.36 -13.90
C ASN A 83 -4.41 -18.60 -12.41
N LEU A 84 -3.94 -17.72 -11.52
CA LEU A 84 -4.09 -17.79 -10.06
C LEU A 84 -5.05 -16.70 -9.52
N VAL A 85 -6.01 -16.24 -10.32
CA VAL A 85 -6.91 -15.12 -9.96
C VAL A 85 -7.70 -15.37 -8.67
N SER A 86 -7.98 -16.65 -8.34
CA SER A 86 -8.64 -17.03 -7.08
C SER A 86 -7.84 -16.66 -5.82
N GLU A 87 -6.53 -16.40 -5.94
CA GLU A 87 -5.68 -15.94 -4.83
C GLU A 87 -5.81 -14.43 -4.57
N PHE A 88 -6.50 -13.68 -5.43
CA PHE A 88 -6.62 -12.24 -5.27
C PHE A 88 -7.58 -11.88 -4.13
N PHE A 89 -7.07 -11.13 -3.14
CA PHE A 89 -7.85 -10.74 -1.97
C PHE A 89 -8.66 -9.47 -2.24
N THR A 90 -9.95 -9.63 -2.54
CA THR A 90 -10.83 -8.54 -2.99
C THR A 90 -11.22 -7.56 -1.87
N GLN A 91 -11.10 -7.94 -0.60
CA GLN A 91 -11.45 -7.09 0.54
C GLN A 91 -10.33 -6.14 0.95
N LEU A 92 -9.11 -6.32 0.44
CA LEU A 92 -7.94 -5.53 0.84
C LEU A 92 -8.13 -4.03 0.57
N GLU A 93 -8.67 -3.68 -0.60
CA GLU A 93 -8.88 -2.28 -0.96
C GLU A 93 -9.81 -1.58 0.04
N THR A 94 -10.90 -2.24 0.43
CA THR A 94 -11.85 -1.72 1.40
C THR A 94 -11.20 -1.52 2.77
N GLU A 95 -10.39 -2.48 3.23
CA GLU A 95 -9.64 -2.36 4.49
C GLU A 95 -8.71 -1.15 4.46
N ILE A 96 -7.90 -1.01 3.40
CA ILE A 96 -6.93 0.07 3.26
C ILE A 96 -7.62 1.42 3.09
N ARG A 97 -8.78 1.47 2.43
CA ARG A 97 -9.59 2.69 2.30
C ARG A 97 -10.11 3.18 3.66
N ALA A 98 -10.51 2.26 4.54
CA ALA A 98 -10.95 2.60 5.88
C ALA A 98 -9.81 3.23 6.70
N LEU A 99 -8.62 2.62 6.65
CA LEU A 99 -7.42 3.16 7.31
C LEU A 99 -7.01 4.52 6.75
N TYR A 100 -7.00 4.67 5.42
CA TYR A 100 -6.75 5.96 4.76
C TYR A 100 -7.69 7.06 5.27
N SER A 101 -8.99 6.75 5.34
CA SER A 101 -10.01 7.70 5.77
C SER A 101 -9.83 8.12 7.22
N SER A 102 -9.47 7.16 8.09
CA SER A 102 -9.15 7.42 9.49
C SER A 102 -7.94 8.35 9.64
N VAL A 103 -6.82 8.05 8.97
CA VAL A 103 -5.61 8.89 8.99
C VAL A 103 -5.93 10.30 8.49
N LYS A 104 -6.64 10.41 7.37
CA LYS A 104 -6.99 11.69 6.76
C LYS A 104 -7.81 12.57 7.71
N SER A 105 -8.79 11.99 8.39
CA SER A 105 -9.62 12.71 9.36
C SER A 105 -8.77 13.29 10.50
N VAL A 106 -7.87 12.49 11.07
CA VAL A 106 -6.96 12.93 12.14
C VAL A 106 -6.01 14.03 11.64
N PHE A 107 -5.42 13.84 10.45
CA PHE A 107 -4.54 14.82 9.82
C PHE A 107 -5.21 16.18 9.62
N GLU A 108 -6.45 16.19 9.10
CA GLU A 108 -7.21 17.43 8.89
C GLU A 108 -7.52 18.14 10.21
N ASN A 109 -7.86 17.39 11.27
CA ASN A 109 -8.14 17.95 12.59
C ASN A 109 -6.91 18.70 13.15
N TYR A 110 -5.75 18.03 13.20
CA TYR A 110 -4.53 18.65 13.74
C TYR A 110 -3.97 19.76 12.85
N SER A 111 -4.07 19.64 11.52
CA SER A 111 -3.63 20.67 10.59
C SER A 111 -4.44 21.97 10.73
N ARG A 112 -5.76 21.86 10.91
CA ARG A 112 -6.63 23.03 11.18
C ARG A 112 -6.28 23.70 12.52
N ASN A 113 -6.08 22.90 13.58
CA ASN A 113 -5.77 23.41 14.91
C ASN A 113 -4.43 24.16 14.96
N ILE A 114 -3.43 23.76 14.16
CA ILE A 114 -2.16 24.49 14.05
C ILE A 114 -2.35 25.84 13.35
N ASN A 115 -3.14 25.89 12.29
CA ASN A 115 -3.39 27.13 11.55
C ASN A 115 -4.19 28.15 12.38
N LEU A 116 -5.13 27.68 13.21
CA LEU A 116 -5.88 28.55 14.13
C LEU A 116 -5.03 29.14 15.25
N LYS A 117 -3.97 28.45 15.71
CA LYS A 117 -3.03 28.96 16.72
C LYS A 117 -2.03 30.01 16.19
N LYS A 118 -1.94 30.16 14.86
CA LYS A 118 -1.04 31.12 14.21
C LYS A 118 -1.73 32.43 13.79
N SER A 119 -3.07 32.50 13.90
CA SER A 119 -3.87 33.69 13.65
C SER A 119 -4.19 34.42 14.95
#